data_AF-A0A7X8MVB4-F1
#
_entry.id   AF-A0A7X8MVB4-F1
#
_cell.length_a   1.000
_cell.length_b   1.000
_cell.length_c   1.000
_cell.angle_alpha   90.00
_cell.angle_beta   90.00
_cell.angle_gamma   90.00
#
_symmetry.space_group_name_H-M   'P 1'
#
loop_
_entity.id
_entity.type
_entity.pdbx_description
1 polymer ?
#
loop_
_entity_poly.entity_id
_entity_poly.type
_entity_poly.pdbx_seq_one_letter_code
_entity_poly.pdbx_strand_id
1 'polypeptide(L)'
;MRLSLPSVLPAALLTVLLVGCTPTDDTTEDVAAPAPTAEEAPVTDSGLPHDALPEVPGGRDSWEECPYLDTAWVSDTNGQRTLGVGVDTRFDTPSCVFWSYPEEPHLTVIVRDMPDTDAAIRVVDWAAPIDTTEPAEEPEGWSGGRAGAGLVPDREGSLYAVQKDDRAVVVFTNQDQSLKAELVAKEVIATLGL
;
A
#
# COMPACT_ATOMS: atom_id res chain seq x y z
N MET A 1 -31.11 32.07 -35.45
CA MET A 1 -31.26 33.53 -35.22
C MET A 1 -31.04 33.73 -33.72
N ARG A 2 -29.83 34.12 -33.27
CA ARG A 2 -29.40 35.52 -32.98
C ARG A 2 -30.46 36.24 -32.13
N LEU A 3 -30.19 36.58 -30.88
CA LEU A 3 -29.48 37.81 -30.52
C LEU A 3 -28.78 37.76 -29.15
N SER A 4 -27.81 38.65 -29.02
CA SER A 4 -26.70 38.68 -28.06
C SER A 4 -26.55 40.07 -27.43
N LEU A 5 -26.05 40.10 -26.18
CA LEU A 5 -25.38 41.20 -25.42
C LEU A 5 -26.24 42.42 -24.99
N PRO A 6 -25.75 43.37 -24.15
CA PRO A 6 -24.78 43.35 -23.01
C PRO A 6 -25.18 44.27 -21.81
N SER A 7 -24.38 44.34 -20.72
CA SER A 7 -23.98 45.59 -20.00
C SER A 7 -23.17 45.28 -18.73
N VAL A 8 -21.86 45.60 -18.63
CA VAL A 8 -21.15 46.86 -18.28
C VAL A 8 -21.13 47.20 -16.76
N LEU A 9 -19.90 47.29 -16.23
CA LEU A 9 -19.40 47.75 -14.91
C LEU A 9 -19.86 49.17 -14.49
N PRO A 10 -19.65 49.56 -13.21
CA PRO A 10 -18.54 50.49 -12.94
C PRO A 10 -17.76 50.27 -11.63
N ALA A 11 -16.55 50.82 -11.64
CA ALA A 11 -15.59 50.97 -10.53
C ALA A 11 -15.80 52.28 -9.75
N ALA A 12 -15.37 52.32 -8.48
CA ALA A 12 -15.11 53.53 -7.66
C ALA A 12 -14.59 53.09 -6.27
N LEU A 13 -13.74 53.77 -5.51
CA LEU A 13 -12.75 54.85 -5.68
C LEU A 13 -11.95 54.89 -4.35
N LEU A 14 -10.70 55.36 -4.40
CA LEU A 14 -9.80 55.67 -3.27
C LEU A 14 -10.45 56.57 -2.19
N THR A 15 -10.00 56.48 -0.93
CA THR A 15 -9.35 57.62 -0.21
C THR A 15 -8.71 57.26 1.13
N VAL A 16 -7.63 58.00 1.40
CA VAL A 16 -6.61 57.98 2.48
C VAL A 16 -7.11 58.66 3.76
N LEU A 17 -6.52 58.36 4.93
CA LEU A 17 -6.12 59.35 5.97
C LEU A 17 -5.19 58.73 7.03
N LEU A 18 -4.13 59.46 7.36
CA LEU A 18 -3.12 59.20 8.39
C LEU A 18 -3.60 59.63 9.80
N VAL A 19 -3.00 59.05 10.85
CA VAL A 19 -2.39 59.68 12.06
C VAL A 19 -2.55 58.78 13.30
N GLY A 20 -1.45 58.59 14.05
CA GLY A 20 -1.50 58.22 15.48
C GLY A 20 -0.29 57.42 15.99
N CYS A 21 0.79 58.12 16.40
CA CYS A 21 1.81 57.60 17.32
C CYS A 21 1.13 57.16 18.64
N THR A 22 1.53 56.15 19.43
CA THR A 22 2.84 55.67 19.90
C THR A 22 2.62 54.29 20.57
N PRO A 23 3.50 53.29 20.42
CA PRO A 23 3.62 52.25 21.42
C PRO A 23 4.76 52.57 22.39
N THR A 24 4.38 52.63 23.66
CA THR A 24 5.23 52.55 24.85
C THR A 24 6.30 51.47 24.69
N ASP A 25 7.55 51.82 24.94
CA ASP A 25 8.61 50.88 25.30
C ASP A 25 8.20 50.19 26.61
N ASP A 26 7.59 49.01 26.48
CA ASP A 26 7.57 48.01 27.54
C ASP A 26 8.41 46.84 27.03
N THR A 27 9.70 46.87 27.39
CA THR A 27 10.59 45.72 27.28
C THR A 27 10.11 44.69 28.29
N THR A 28 9.12 43.89 27.88
CA THR A 28 8.87 42.58 28.46
C THR A 28 9.58 41.59 27.54
N GLU A 29 10.64 40.96 28.04
CA GLU A 29 11.23 39.77 27.41
C GLU A 29 10.13 38.71 27.32
N ASP A 30 9.43 38.70 26.18
CA ASP A 30 8.61 37.57 25.78
C ASP A 30 9.57 36.44 25.42
N VAL A 31 9.89 35.62 26.43
CA VAL A 31 10.55 34.35 26.23
C VAL A 31 9.59 33.53 25.38
N ALA A 32 9.78 33.60 24.07
CA ALA A 32 9.05 32.80 23.10
C ALA A 32 9.11 31.34 23.57
N ALA A 33 7.96 30.84 24.02
CA ALA A 33 7.80 29.43 24.33
C ALA A 33 8.21 28.65 23.07
N PRO A 34 9.03 27.59 23.19
CA PRO A 34 9.37 26.77 22.04
C PRO A 34 8.05 26.27 21.43
N ALA A 35 7.83 26.56 20.15
CA ALA A 35 6.72 26.01 19.40
C ALA A 35 6.71 24.49 19.60
N PRO A 36 5.54 23.85 19.79
CA PRO A 36 5.49 22.41 19.87
C PRO A 36 6.07 21.87 18.57
N THR A 37 7.18 21.13 18.68
CA THR A 37 7.68 20.32 17.58
C THR A 37 6.54 19.41 17.18
N ALA A 38 6.01 19.62 15.97
CA ALA A 38 5.03 18.71 15.40
C ALA A 38 5.69 17.34 15.36
N GLU A 39 5.15 16.40 16.14
CA GLU A 39 5.57 15.02 16.14
C GLU A 39 5.26 14.48 14.74
N GLU A 40 6.30 14.21 13.95
CA GLU A 40 6.14 13.55 12.65
C GLU A 40 5.45 12.22 12.90
N ALA A 41 4.32 12.00 12.22
CA ALA A 41 3.62 10.72 12.29
C ALA A 41 4.60 9.60 11.90
N PRO A 42 4.54 8.44 12.58
CA PRO A 42 5.40 7.32 12.24
C PRO A 42 5.21 6.95 10.76
N VAL A 43 6.32 6.84 10.03
CA VAL A 43 6.31 6.39 8.64
C VAL A 43 6.09 4.88 8.62
N THR A 44 4.98 4.43 8.03
CA THR A 44 4.67 3.01 7.87
C THR A 44 5.52 2.39 6.77
N ASP A 45 5.79 1.08 6.87
CA ASP A 45 6.53 0.30 5.88
C ASP A 45 7.85 0.96 5.44
N SER A 46 8.57 1.62 6.35
CA SER A 46 9.81 2.36 6.05
C SER A 46 9.69 3.41 4.93
N GLY A 47 8.48 3.87 4.62
CA GLY A 47 8.23 4.79 3.50
C GLY A 47 8.39 4.16 2.11
N LEU A 48 8.26 2.84 1.99
CA LEU A 48 8.36 2.13 0.71
C LEU A 48 7.26 2.56 -0.28
N PRO A 49 7.58 2.67 -1.59
CA PRO A 49 6.58 3.02 -2.60
C PRO A 49 5.51 1.93 -2.74
N HIS A 50 4.38 2.28 -3.35
CA HIS A 50 3.24 1.35 -3.53
C HIS A 50 3.57 0.09 -4.34
N ASP A 51 4.58 0.16 -5.22
CA ASP A 51 5.05 -0.91 -6.10
C ASP A 51 6.27 -1.67 -5.55
N ALA A 52 6.62 -1.46 -4.28
CA ALA A 52 7.74 -2.14 -3.64
C ALA A 52 7.52 -3.65 -3.58
N LEU A 53 8.51 -4.41 -4.06
CA LEU A 53 8.59 -5.85 -3.92
C LEU A 53 9.51 -6.24 -2.74
N PRO A 54 9.29 -7.40 -2.11
CA PRO A 54 10.16 -7.91 -1.05
C PRO A 54 11.61 -8.12 -1.51
N GLU A 55 12.55 -7.69 -0.67
CA GLU A 55 13.98 -7.93 -0.82
C GLU A 55 14.47 -8.76 0.36
N VAL A 56 14.50 -10.08 0.19
CA VAL A 56 14.89 -11.01 1.25
C VAL A 56 16.41 -11.11 1.37
N PRO A 57 16.99 -10.80 2.54
CA PRO A 57 18.41 -11.05 2.80
C PRO A 57 18.75 -12.53 2.63
N GLY A 58 19.77 -12.84 1.83
CA GLY A 58 20.14 -14.23 1.53
C GLY A 58 19.27 -14.93 0.48
N GLY A 59 18.19 -14.27 0.01
CA GLY A 59 17.33 -14.77 -1.06
C GLY A 59 16.82 -16.19 -0.82
N ARG A 60 16.83 -17.02 -1.86
CA ARG A 60 16.32 -18.40 -1.80
C ARG A 60 17.07 -19.33 -0.85
N ASP A 61 18.30 -18.99 -0.46
CA ASP A 61 19.10 -19.80 0.48
C ASP A 61 18.81 -19.43 1.95
N SER A 62 17.93 -18.45 2.17
CA SER A 62 17.38 -18.12 3.48
C SER A 62 16.51 -19.26 4.03
N TRP A 63 16.44 -19.32 5.37
CA TRP A 63 15.49 -20.16 6.10
C TRP A 63 14.87 -19.40 7.28
N GLU A 64 14.64 -18.10 7.10
CA GLU A 64 13.86 -17.32 8.06
C GLU A 64 12.37 -17.56 7.81
N GLU A 65 11.72 -18.22 8.77
CA GLU A 65 10.33 -18.65 8.62
C GLU A 65 9.36 -17.47 8.66
N CYS A 66 8.27 -17.58 7.89
CA CYS A 66 7.22 -16.57 7.89
C CYS A 66 6.46 -16.57 9.23
N PRO A 67 6.31 -15.42 9.91
CA PRO A 67 5.74 -15.37 11.25
C PRO A 67 4.23 -15.67 11.32
N TYR A 68 3.53 -15.67 10.17
CA TYR A 68 2.07 -15.83 10.08
C TYR A 68 1.62 -16.86 9.04
N LEU A 69 2.53 -17.64 8.45
CA LEU A 69 2.19 -18.73 7.52
C LEU A 69 3.07 -19.95 7.77
N ASP A 70 2.41 -21.09 7.97
CA ASP A 70 3.10 -22.38 8.08
C ASP A 70 3.67 -22.82 6.72
N THR A 71 4.95 -23.21 6.73
CA THR A 71 5.67 -23.56 5.49
C THR A 71 5.14 -24.83 4.83
N ALA A 72 4.69 -25.82 5.63
CA ALA A 72 4.13 -27.05 5.08
C ALA A 72 2.76 -26.79 4.44
N TRP A 73 1.92 -25.99 5.10
CA TRP A 73 0.65 -25.53 4.57
C TRP A 73 0.81 -24.74 3.27
N VAL A 74 1.81 -23.84 3.19
CA VAL A 74 2.15 -23.13 1.95
C VAL A 74 2.54 -24.11 0.84
N SER A 75 3.37 -25.12 1.16
CA SER A 75 3.78 -26.14 0.19
C SER A 75 2.58 -26.91 -0.38
N ASP A 76 1.64 -27.29 0.50
CA ASP A 76 0.46 -28.06 0.14
C ASP A 76 -0.55 -27.22 -0.65
N THR A 77 -0.83 -26.00 -0.19
CA THR A 77 -1.79 -25.07 -0.82
C THR A 77 -1.30 -24.60 -2.19
N ASN A 78 -0.02 -24.24 -2.29
CA ASN A 78 0.57 -23.80 -3.55
C ASN A 78 0.86 -25.00 -4.48
N GLY A 79 1.08 -26.19 -3.93
CA GLY A 79 1.29 -27.43 -4.68
C GLY A 79 2.74 -27.66 -5.11
N GLN A 80 3.70 -27.03 -4.43
CA GLN A 80 5.13 -27.17 -4.68
C GLN A 80 5.88 -27.21 -3.35
N ARG A 81 6.87 -28.10 -3.23
CA ARG A 81 7.67 -28.18 -2.00
C ARG A 81 8.48 -26.90 -1.81
N THR A 82 8.40 -26.31 -0.62
CA THR A 82 9.24 -25.19 -0.23
C THR A 82 10.66 -25.67 0.09
N LEU A 83 11.65 -25.04 -0.54
CA LEU A 83 13.09 -25.31 -0.42
C LEU A 83 13.87 -24.09 0.07
N GLY A 84 13.19 -22.98 0.34
CA GLY A 84 13.74 -21.76 0.91
C GLY A 84 12.61 -20.86 1.37
N VAL A 85 12.83 -20.14 2.46
CA VAL A 85 11.87 -19.16 3.01
C VAL A 85 12.66 -17.97 3.50
N GLY A 86 12.12 -16.77 3.28
CA GLY A 86 12.68 -15.60 3.91
C GLY A 86 11.69 -14.48 3.97
N VAL A 87 12.06 -13.51 4.79
CA VAL A 87 11.22 -12.38 5.14
C VAL A 87 11.93 -11.08 4.82
N ASP A 88 11.16 -10.05 4.51
CA ASP A 88 11.66 -8.69 4.42
C ASP A 88 10.94 -7.83 5.46
N THR A 89 11.73 -7.36 6.43
CA THR A 89 11.28 -6.59 7.59
C THR A 89 11.29 -5.08 7.35
N ARG A 90 11.45 -4.61 6.10
CA ARG A 90 11.21 -3.20 5.75
C ARG A 90 9.72 -2.85 5.83
N PHE A 91 8.86 -3.84 5.65
CA PHE A 91 7.43 -3.77 5.89
C PHE A 91 7.12 -3.96 7.37
N ASP A 92 6.17 -3.21 7.92
CA ASP A 92 5.82 -3.27 9.34
C ASP A 92 5.30 -4.66 9.72
N THR A 93 4.48 -5.24 8.84
CA THR A 93 4.23 -6.68 8.80
C THR A 93 5.22 -7.33 7.82
N PRO A 94 6.15 -8.19 8.28
CA PRO A 94 7.19 -8.74 7.40
C PRO A 94 6.58 -9.44 6.18
N SER A 95 6.99 -9.02 4.99
CA SER A 95 6.58 -9.73 3.77
C SER A 95 7.31 -11.07 3.70
N CYS A 96 6.64 -12.11 3.18
CA CYS A 96 7.17 -13.47 3.16
C CYS A 96 7.32 -13.96 1.72
N VAL A 97 8.48 -14.55 1.42
CA VAL A 97 8.79 -15.10 0.10
C VAL A 97 9.19 -16.56 0.26
N PHE A 98 8.64 -17.41 -0.59
CA PHE A 98 8.85 -18.85 -0.55
C PHE A 98 9.39 -19.32 -1.90
N TRP A 99 10.40 -20.19 -1.86
CA TRP A 99 11.03 -20.74 -3.06
C TRP A 99 10.83 -22.23 -3.16
N SER A 100 10.75 -22.71 -4.40
CA SER A 100 10.82 -24.13 -4.72
C SER A 100 12.08 -24.40 -5.55
N TYR A 101 12.01 -25.31 -6.52
CA TYR A 101 13.11 -25.59 -7.43
C TYR A 101 13.47 -24.46 -8.42
N PRO A 102 12.52 -23.66 -8.94
CA PRO A 102 12.83 -22.51 -9.80
C PRO A 102 13.66 -21.43 -9.08
N GLU A 103 14.28 -20.54 -9.85
CA GLU A 103 15.00 -19.39 -9.29
C GLU A 103 14.01 -18.35 -8.74
N GLU A 104 12.88 -18.18 -9.43
CA GLU A 104 11.78 -17.32 -9.03
C GLU A 104 11.00 -17.91 -7.83
N PRO A 105 10.50 -17.06 -6.92
CA PRO A 105 9.63 -17.50 -5.84
C PRO A 105 8.41 -18.25 -6.37
N HIS A 106 8.00 -19.31 -5.67
CA HIS A 106 6.73 -19.96 -5.99
C HIS A 106 5.52 -19.26 -5.39
N LEU A 107 5.75 -18.43 -4.36
CA LEU A 107 4.75 -17.69 -3.60
C LEU A 107 5.43 -16.47 -2.97
N THR A 108 4.81 -15.31 -3.11
CA THR A 108 5.22 -14.05 -2.46
C THR A 108 3.99 -13.45 -1.79
N VAL A 109 4.13 -13.05 -0.53
CA VAL A 109 3.08 -12.42 0.27
C VAL A 109 3.58 -11.07 0.73
N ILE A 110 2.81 -10.03 0.43
CA ILE A 110 3.10 -8.64 0.80
C ILE A 110 1.90 -8.13 1.60
N VAL A 111 2.14 -7.68 2.81
CA VAL A 111 1.17 -6.95 3.63
C VAL A 111 1.66 -5.51 3.69
N ARG A 112 0.78 -4.56 3.39
CA ARG A 112 1.09 -3.13 3.32
C ARG A 112 0.24 -2.36 4.32
N ASP A 113 0.90 -1.53 5.11
CA ASP A 113 0.29 -0.51 5.94
C ASP A 113 0.54 0.86 5.25
N MET A 114 -0.52 1.46 4.70
CA MET A 114 -0.43 2.66 3.88
C MET A 114 -0.87 3.90 4.65
N PRO A 115 -0.49 5.13 4.24
CA PRO A 115 -0.89 6.34 4.96
C PRO A 115 -2.39 6.64 4.88
N ASP A 116 -3.08 6.09 3.87
CA ASP A 116 -4.52 6.27 3.64
C ASP A 116 -5.08 5.20 2.69
N THR A 117 -6.40 5.16 2.58
CA THR A 117 -7.13 4.22 1.71
C THR A 117 -6.80 4.37 0.23
N ASP A 118 -6.64 5.61 -0.27
CA ASP A 118 -6.29 5.82 -1.67
C ASP A 118 -4.91 5.23 -1.98
N ALA A 119 -3.98 5.25 -1.02
CA ALA A 119 -2.68 4.63 -1.13
C ALA A 119 -2.74 3.09 -1.12
N ALA A 120 -3.60 2.50 -0.29
CA ALA A 120 -3.85 1.05 -0.31
C ALA A 120 -4.49 0.59 -1.62
N ILE A 121 -5.46 1.36 -2.16
CA ILE A 121 -6.04 1.11 -3.49
C ILE A 121 -4.96 1.15 -4.57
N ARG A 122 -4.02 2.10 -4.53
CA ARG A 122 -2.91 2.14 -5.50
C ARG A 122 -2.02 0.90 -5.46
N VAL A 123 -1.79 0.30 -4.28
CA VAL A 123 -1.06 -0.98 -4.16
C VAL A 123 -1.84 -2.08 -4.88
N VAL A 124 -3.15 -2.18 -4.61
CA VAL A 124 -4.02 -3.19 -5.22
C VAL A 124 -4.08 -3.02 -6.74
N ASP A 125 -4.31 -1.81 -7.25
CA ASP A 125 -4.41 -1.54 -8.68
C ASP A 125 -3.10 -1.78 -9.44
N TRP A 126 -1.96 -1.56 -8.78
CA TRP A 126 -0.64 -1.92 -9.34
C TRP A 126 -0.48 -3.45 -9.45
N ALA A 127 -0.84 -4.18 -8.39
CA ALA A 127 -0.72 -5.63 -8.37
C ALA A 127 -1.76 -6.31 -9.27
N ALA A 128 -2.99 -5.79 -9.30
CA ALA A 128 -4.16 -6.31 -10.00
C ALA A 128 -4.82 -5.20 -10.84
N PRO A 129 -4.30 -4.90 -12.04
CA PRO A 129 -4.84 -3.82 -12.86
C PRO A 129 -6.31 -4.06 -13.24
N ILE A 130 -7.11 -3.01 -13.17
CA ILE A 130 -8.58 -3.06 -13.35
C ILE A 130 -9.01 -3.64 -14.70
N ASP A 131 -8.20 -3.46 -15.75
CA ASP A 131 -8.53 -3.89 -17.12
C ASP A 131 -8.15 -5.35 -17.42
N THR A 132 -7.37 -5.99 -16.56
CA THR A 132 -6.78 -7.32 -16.78
C THR A 132 -7.09 -8.32 -15.66
N THR A 133 -7.86 -7.91 -14.64
CA THR A 133 -8.22 -8.74 -13.49
C THR A 133 -9.73 -8.80 -13.27
N GLU A 134 -10.16 -9.84 -12.56
CA GLU A 134 -11.53 -9.99 -12.09
C GLU A 134 -11.67 -9.49 -10.64
N PRO A 135 -12.85 -9.03 -10.21
CA PRO A 135 -13.07 -8.59 -8.83
C PRO A 135 -12.76 -9.67 -7.78
N ALA A 136 -12.20 -9.22 -6.66
CA ALA A 136 -11.92 -10.03 -5.48
C ALA A 136 -12.51 -9.33 -4.24
N GLU A 137 -13.53 -9.94 -3.63
CA GLU A 137 -14.35 -9.32 -2.57
C GLU A 137 -14.39 -10.18 -1.29
N GLU A 138 -13.37 -11.03 -1.11
CA GLU A 138 -13.25 -11.90 0.06
C GLU A 138 -11.92 -11.63 0.80
N PRO A 139 -11.89 -11.80 2.13
CA PRO A 139 -13.03 -11.98 3.04
C PRO A 139 -13.91 -10.72 3.13
N GLU A 140 -15.03 -10.80 3.85
CA GLU A 140 -15.97 -9.68 3.98
C GLU A 140 -15.27 -8.38 4.42
N GLY A 141 -15.56 -7.29 3.72
CA GLY A 141 -14.95 -5.97 3.96
C GLY A 141 -13.68 -5.69 3.16
N TRP A 142 -13.14 -6.67 2.44
CA TRP A 142 -12.00 -6.51 1.55
C TRP A 142 -12.45 -6.38 0.08
N SER A 143 -11.72 -5.59 -0.71
CA SER A 143 -12.00 -5.42 -2.14
C SER A 143 -10.72 -5.25 -2.95
N GLY A 144 -10.72 -5.74 -4.19
CA GLY A 144 -9.59 -5.65 -5.10
C GLY A 144 -9.74 -6.55 -6.32
N GLY A 145 -8.66 -7.20 -6.73
CA GLY A 145 -8.61 -7.98 -7.97
C GLY A 145 -7.83 -9.29 -7.87
N ARG A 146 -8.19 -10.24 -8.72
CA ARG A 146 -7.51 -11.52 -8.90
C ARG A 146 -7.37 -11.87 -10.37
N ALA A 147 -6.33 -12.61 -10.71
CA ALA A 147 -6.10 -13.06 -12.08
C ALA A 147 -5.32 -14.36 -12.12
N GLY A 148 -5.72 -15.25 -13.03
CA GLY A 148 -4.94 -16.44 -13.40
C GLY A 148 -3.77 -16.12 -14.34
N ALA A 149 -2.97 -17.14 -14.64
CA ALA A 149 -1.81 -16.98 -15.53
C ALA A 149 -2.17 -16.45 -16.91
N GLY A 150 -1.32 -15.53 -17.40
CA GLY A 150 -1.41 -14.94 -18.73
C GLY A 150 -2.49 -13.87 -18.89
N LEU A 151 -3.25 -13.55 -17.84
CA LEU A 151 -4.23 -12.45 -17.89
C LEU A 151 -3.58 -11.08 -17.68
N VAL A 152 -2.61 -10.99 -16.77
CA VAL A 152 -1.88 -9.75 -16.52
C VAL A 152 -0.57 -9.76 -17.31
N PRO A 153 -0.32 -8.75 -18.17
CA PRO A 153 0.92 -8.64 -18.93
C PRO A 153 2.16 -8.65 -18.04
N ASP A 154 3.24 -9.25 -18.55
CA ASP A 154 4.55 -9.29 -17.89
C ASP A 154 4.54 -9.89 -16.46
N ARG A 155 3.50 -10.68 -16.14
CA ARG A 155 3.38 -11.40 -14.87
C ARG A 155 3.25 -12.89 -15.11
N GLU A 156 4.15 -13.64 -14.51
CA GLU A 156 4.07 -15.10 -14.48
C GLU A 156 3.14 -15.56 -13.34
N GLY A 157 2.43 -16.65 -13.59
CA GLY A 157 1.51 -17.24 -12.63
C GLY A 157 0.30 -16.36 -12.32
N SER A 158 -0.27 -16.51 -11.13
CA SER A 158 -1.53 -15.88 -10.72
C SER A 158 -1.36 -15.01 -9.49
N LEU A 159 -2.37 -14.18 -9.23
CA LEU A 159 -2.35 -13.22 -8.15
C LEU A 159 -3.71 -13.04 -7.49
N TYR A 160 -3.65 -12.56 -6.26
CA TYR A 160 -4.77 -12.06 -5.48
C TYR A 160 -4.33 -10.82 -4.71
N ALA A 161 -5.01 -9.69 -4.91
CA ALA A 161 -4.71 -8.43 -4.24
C ALA A 161 -6.00 -7.80 -3.73
N VAL A 162 -6.05 -7.50 -2.44
CA VAL A 162 -7.21 -6.87 -1.80
C VAL A 162 -6.78 -5.84 -0.79
N GLN A 163 -7.63 -4.85 -0.55
CA GLN A 163 -7.45 -3.86 0.51
C GLN A 163 -8.69 -3.71 1.37
N LYS A 164 -8.49 -3.25 2.61
CA LYS A 164 -9.51 -2.77 3.53
C LYS A 164 -8.93 -1.59 4.30
N ASP A 165 -9.67 -0.49 4.32
CA ASP A 165 -9.22 0.77 4.93
C ASP A 165 -7.87 1.23 4.37
N ASP A 166 -6.82 1.30 5.20
CA ASP A 166 -5.46 1.70 4.83
C ASP A 166 -4.50 0.52 4.64
N ARG A 167 -5.01 -0.72 4.65
CA ARG A 167 -4.21 -1.94 4.52
C ARG A 167 -4.44 -2.67 3.21
N ALA A 168 -3.37 -3.18 2.61
CA ALA A 168 -3.44 -4.04 1.43
C ALA A 168 -2.71 -5.38 1.66
N VAL A 169 -3.26 -6.45 1.12
CA VAL A 169 -2.66 -7.78 1.08
C VAL A 169 -2.55 -8.22 -0.37
N VAL A 170 -1.33 -8.52 -0.80
CA VAL A 170 -1.01 -8.96 -2.15
C VAL A 170 -0.32 -10.31 -2.08
N VAL A 171 -0.82 -11.27 -2.85
CA VAL A 171 -0.22 -12.59 -3.00
C VAL A 171 0.03 -12.86 -4.48
N PHE A 172 1.28 -13.17 -4.80
CA PHE A 172 1.68 -13.70 -6.11
C PHE A 172 2.04 -15.18 -5.96
N THR A 173 1.68 -15.99 -6.95
CA THR A 173 2.09 -17.39 -7.03
C THR A 173 2.52 -17.74 -8.46
N ASN A 174 3.51 -18.62 -8.61
CA ASN A 174 3.90 -19.15 -9.92
C ASN A 174 2.91 -20.19 -10.50
N GLN A 175 1.76 -20.38 -9.86
CA GLN A 175 0.70 -21.29 -10.30
C GLN A 175 -0.35 -20.56 -11.11
N ASP A 176 -0.98 -21.24 -12.08
CA ASP A 176 -1.99 -20.60 -12.94
C ASP A 176 -3.32 -20.30 -12.22
N GLN A 177 -3.58 -20.95 -11.09
CA GLN A 177 -4.86 -20.87 -10.39
C GLN A 177 -4.86 -19.75 -9.33
N SER A 178 -5.57 -18.67 -9.60
CA SER A 178 -5.73 -17.54 -8.65
C SER A 178 -6.37 -17.95 -7.32
N LEU A 179 -7.13 -19.06 -7.28
CA LEU A 179 -7.64 -19.64 -6.05
C LEU A 179 -6.54 -19.96 -5.04
N LYS A 180 -5.33 -20.32 -5.47
CA LYS A 180 -4.21 -20.58 -4.55
C LYS A 180 -3.75 -19.30 -3.87
N ALA A 181 -3.61 -18.21 -4.63
CA ALA A 181 -3.28 -16.90 -4.08
C ALA A 181 -4.39 -16.40 -3.13
N GLU A 182 -5.66 -16.62 -3.49
CA GLU A 182 -6.82 -16.28 -2.66
C GLU A 182 -6.82 -17.02 -1.32
N LEU A 183 -6.59 -18.34 -1.31
CA LEU A 183 -6.53 -19.13 -0.08
C LEU A 183 -5.41 -18.64 0.86
N VAL A 184 -4.24 -18.32 0.30
CA VAL A 184 -3.13 -17.74 1.06
C VAL A 184 -3.49 -16.36 1.61
N ALA A 185 -4.05 -15.46 0.81
CA ALA A 185 -4.44 -14.13 1.27
C ALA A 185 -5.45 -14.19 2.43
N LYS A 186 -6.44 -15.09 2.33
CA LYS A 186 -7.45 -15.31 3.38
C LYS A 186 -6.83 -15.86 4.66
N GLU A 187 -5.87 -16.79 4.56
CA GLU A 187 -5.13 -17.30 5.72
C GLU A 187 -4.29 -16.22 6.41
N VAL A 188 -3.63 -15.36 5.61
CA VAL A 188 -2.86 -14.21 6.11
C VAL A 188 -3.75 -13.25 6.88
N ILE A 189 -4.87 -12.82 6.26
CA ILE A 189 -5.83 -11.91 6.87
C ILE A 189 -6.40 -12.51 8.16
N ALA A 190 -6.75 -13.80 8.16
CA ALA A 190 -7.28 -14.48 9.34
C ALA A 190 -6.24 -14.60 10.47
N THR A 191 -4.99 -14.97 10.15
CA THR A 191 -3.92 -15.17 11.14
C THR A 191 -3.47 -13.86 11.78
N LEU A 192 -3.40 -12.79 10.98
CA LEU A 192 -2.99 -11.47 11.46
C LEU A 192 -4.16 -10.66 12.07
N GLY A 193 -5.41 -11.10 11.88
CA GLY A 193 -6.60 -10.42 12.39
C GLY A 193 -6.85 -9.07 11.72
N LEU A 194 -6.62 -8.99 10.40
CA LEU A 194 -6.68 -7.75 9.62
C LEU A 194 -8.10 -7.32 9.26
#